data_AF-A0A318E7P6-F1
#
_entry.id   AF-A0A318E7P6-F1
#
_cell.length_a   1.000
_cell.length_b   1.000
_cell.length_c   1.000
_cell.angle_alpha   90.00
_cell.angle_beta   90.00
_cell.angle_gamma   90.00
#
_symmetry.space_group_name_H-M   'P 1'
#
loop_
_entity.id
_entity.type
_entity.pdbx_description
1 polymer ?
#
loop_
_entity_poly.entity_id
_entity_poly.type
_entity_poly.pdbx_seq_one_letter_code
_entity_poly.pdbx_strand_id
1 'polypeptide(L)' 'MSTTMTIRLEDDTKDRLDKLAEATQRSRSFLAAEAIREYVELNEWQVSEIRTAIGEADRGAFAADDEVKRFFADWRRRAG' A
#
# COMPACT_ATOMS: atom_id res chain seq x y z
N MET A 1 10.64 -20.88 -0.82
CA MET A 1 11.20 -21.23 0.50
C MET A 1 10.49 -20.40 1.55
N SER A 2 10.21 -20.95 2.74
CA SER A 2 9.64 -20.18 3.86
C SER A 2 10.68 -20.00 4.96
N THR A 3 10.57 -18.89 5.68
CA THR A 3 11.35 -18.62 6.89
C THR A 3 10.41 -18.45 8.08
N THR A 4 10.88 -18.74 9.29
CA THR A 4 10.09 -18.61 10.51
C THR A 4 10.53 -17.38 11.29
N MET A 5 9.55 -16.57 11.69
CA MET A 5 9.74 -15.48 12.63
C MET A 5 8.82 -15.66 13.83
N THR A 6 9.27 -15.24 15.01
CA THR A 6 8.42 -15.18 16.21
C THR A 6 7.95 -13.75 16.37
N ILE A 7 6.64 -13.53 16.45
CA ILE A 7 6.03 -12.22 16.65
C ILE A 7 5.35 -12.17 18.01
N ARG A 8 5.36 -10.99 18.64
CA ARG A 8 4.57 -10.72 19.85
C ARG A 8 3.28 -10.05 19.42
N LEU A 9 2.16 -10.55 19.92
CA LEU A 9 0.84 -9.99 19.70
C LEU A 9 0.23 -9.63 21.05
N GLU A 10 -0.55 -8.57 21.08
CA GLU A 10 -1.44 -8.29 22.21
C GLU A 10 -2.50 -9.39 22.31
N ASP A 11 -2.94 -9.72 23.53
CA ASP A 11 -3.89 -10.80 23.77
C ASP A 11 -5.20 -10.62 22.98
N ASP A 12 -5.74 -9.39 22.92
CA ASP A 12 -6.93 -9.08 22.12
C ASP A 12 -6.73 -9.38 20.63
N THR A 13 -5.57 -9.01 20.08
CA THR A 13 -5.25 -9.27 18.67
C THR A 13 -5.14 -10.75 18.39
N LYS A 14 -4.48 -11.52 19.28
CA LYS A 14 -4.40 -12.98 19.18
C LYS A 14 -5.80 -13.59 19.17
N ASP A 15 -6.67 -13.19 20.10
CA ASP A 15 -8.00 -13.78 20.23
C ASP A 15 -8.90 -13.44 19.04
N ARG A 16 -8.75 -12.25 18.45
CA ARG A 16 -9.42 -11.87 17.20
C ARG A 16 -8.91 -12.68 16.02
N LEU A 17 -7.60 -12.94 15.94
CA LEU A 17 -6.99 -13.80 14.92
C LEU A 17 -7.45 -15.25 15.05
N ASP A 18 -7.59 -15.77 16.28
CA ASP A 18 -8.12 -17.10 16.56
C ASP A 18 -9.55 -17.26 16.00
N LYS A 19 -10.43 -16.29 16.29
CA LYS A 19 -11.82 -16.29 15.77
C LYS A 19 -11.87 -16.20 14.24
N LEU A 20 -11.01 -15.38 13.65
CA LEU A 20 -10.92 -15.24 12.19
C LEU A 20 -10.45 -16.54 11.52
N ALA A 21 -9.46 -17.21 12.12
CA ALA A 21 -8.97 -18.50 11.68
C ALA A 21 -10.08 -19.56 11.65
N GLU A 22 -10.89 -19.63 12.72
CA GLU A 22 -12.03 -20.53 12.80
C GLU A 22 -13.09 -20.22 11.74
N ALA A 23 -13.51 -18.95 11.62
CA ALA A 23 -14.54 -18.52 10.69
C ALA A 23 -14.15 -18.72 9.21
N THR A 24 -12.86 -18.63 8.89
CA THR A 24 -12.33 -18.77 7.52
C THR A 24 -11.79 -20.17 7.20
N GLN A 25 -11.77 -21.07 8.18
CA GLN A 25 -11.12 -22.39 8.09
C GLN A 25 -9.65 -22.30 7.64
N ARG A 26 -8.92 -21.30 8.15
CA ARG A 26 -7.50 -21.09 7.87
C ARG A 26 -6.68 -21.20 9.14
N SER A 27 -5.39 -21.53 9.00
CA SER A 27 -4.47 -21.49 10.14
C SER A 27 -4.09 -20.05 10.48
N ARG A 28 -3.80 -19.80 11.75
CA ARG A 28 -3.32 -18.50 12.23
C ARG A 28 -2.06 -18.06 11.51
N SER A 29 -1.14 -19.00 11.28
CA SER A 29 0.10 -18.73 10.56
C SER A 29 -0.15 -18.36 9.11
N PHE A 30 -1.17 -18.95 8.46
CA PHE A 30 -1.56 -18.57 7.10
C PHE A 30 -2.07 -17.13 7.06
N LEU A 31 -3.03 -16.79 7.93
CA LEU A 31 -3.61 -15.44 8.01
C LEU A 31 -2.58 -14.38 8.40
N ALA A 32 -1.68 -14.69 9.35
CA ALA A 32 -0.60 -13.79 9.73
C ALA A 32 0.39 -13.56 8.57
N ALA A 33 0.78 -14.62 7.86
CA ALA A 33 1.67 -14.49 6.71
C ALA A 33 1.02 -13.71 5.57
N GLU A 34 -0.27 -13.92 5.33
CA GLU A 34 -1.06 -13.16 4.34
C GLU A 34 -1.14 -11.68 4.69
N ALA A 35 -1.52 -11.35 5.92
CA ALA A 35 -1.59 -9.96 6.39
C ALA A 35 -0.23 -9.25 6.32
N ILE A 36 0.86 -9.94 6.69
CA ILE A 36 2.22 -9.39 6.58
C ILE A 36 2.59 -9.16 5.11
N ARG A 37 2.28 -10.10 4.22
CA ARG A 37 2.57 -9.96 2.78
C ARG A 37 1.85 -8.75 2.20
N GLU A 38 0.55 -8.63 2.43
CA GLU A 38 -0.25 -7.50 1.93
C GLU A 38 0.26 -6.16 2.48
N TYR A 39 0.61 -6.12 3.77
CA TYR A 39 1.17 -4.92 4.38
C TYR A 39 2.51 -4.54 3.72
N VAL A 40 3.42 -5.49 3.52
CA VAL A 40 4.71 -5.24 2.89
C VAL A 40 4.54 -4.77 1.46
N GLU A 41 3.77 -5.48 0.64
CA GLU A 41 3.53 -5.13 -0.77
C GLU A 41 2.97 -3.72 -0.93
N LEU A 42 1.97 -3.35 -0.11
CA LEU A 42 1.37 -2.02 -0.12
C LEU A 42 2.39 -0.92 0.22
N ASN A 43 3.16 -1.13 1.29
CA ASN A 43 4.10 -0.12 1.78
C ASN A 43 5.34 -0.02 0.88
N GLU A 44 5.84 -1.13 0.35
CA GLU A 44 6.99 -1.12 -0.57
C GLU A 44 6.69 -0.34 -1.84
N TRP A 45 5.53 -0.59 -2.46
CA TRP A 45 5.09 0.17 -3.62
C TRP A 45 5.00 1.67 -3.29
N GLN A 46 4.31 2.03 -2.20
CA GLN A 46 4.11 3.43 -1.82
C GLN A 46 5.44 4.14 -1.56
N VAL A 47 6.34 3.51 -0.79
CA VAL A 47 7.66 4.08 -0.46
C VAL A 47 8.51 4.23 -1.72
N SER A 48 8.46 3.27 -2.63
CA SER A 48 9.17 3.34 -3.92
C SER A 48 8.68 4.50 -4.76
N GLU A 49 7.37 4.63 -4.95
CA GLU A 49 6.77 5.71 -5.75
C GLU A 49 7.09 7.10 -5.17
N ILE A 50 7.00 7.26 -3.84
CA ILE A 50 7.34 8.52 -3.18
C ILE A 50 8.81 8.88 -3.43
N ARG A 51 9.73 7.91 -3.30
CA ARG A 51 11.16 8.15 -3.55
C ARG A 51 11.43 8.52 -5.00
N THR A 52 10.78 7.87 -5.95
CA THR A 52 10.88 8.19 -7.37
C THR A 52 10.38 9.60 -7.65
N ALA A 53 9.18 9.94 -7.16
CA ALA A 53 8.58 11.26 -7.35
C ALA A 53 9.42 12.39 -6.73
N ILE A 54 10.04 12.16 -5.57
CA ILE A 54 11.00 13.12 -4.97
C ILE A 54 12.20 13.31 -5.91
N GLY A 55 12.79 12.23 -6.43
CA GLY A 55 13.92 12.33 -7.35
C GLY A 55 13.59 13.01 -8.68
N GLU A 56 12.35 12.88 -9.17
CA GLU A 56 11.83 13.62 -10.32
C GLU A 56 11.67 15.11 -10.01
N ALA A 57 11.07 15.43 -8.86
CA ALA A 57 10.90 16.80 -8.38
C ALA A 57 12.24 17.52 -8.19
N ASP A 58 13.22 16.86 -7.57
CA ASP A 58 14.57 17.40 -7.37
C ASP A 58 15.30 17.69 -8.70
N ARG A 59 14.96 16.94 -9.76
CA ARG A 59 15.46 17.20 -11.13
C ARG A 59 14.61 18.21 -11.90
N GLY A 60 13.57 18.77 -11.29
CA GLY A 60 12.65 19.70 -11.93
C GLY A 60 11.79 19.05 -13.02
N ALA A 61 11.57 17.73 -12.97
CA ALA A 61 10.76 16.99 -13.94
C ALA A 61 9.26 17.21 -13.71
N PHE A 62 8.83 18.47 -13.78
CA PHE A 62 7.44 18.89 -13.71
C PHE A 62 6.90 19.20 -15.11
N ALA A 63 5.58 19.09 -15.27
CA ALA A 63 4.91 19.60 -16.47
C ALA A 63 5.09 21.12 -16.58
N ALA A 64 5.16 21.62 -17.82
CA ALA A 64 5.23 23.06 -18.04
C ALA A 64 3.88 23.73 -17.74
N ASP A 65 3.90 25.00 -17.32
CA ASP A 65 2.70 25.78 -16.96
C ASP A 65 1.61 25.72 -18.04
N ASP A 66 1.99 25.78 -19.31
CA ASP A 66 1.05 25.78 -20.43
C ASP A 66 0.40 24.41 -20.65
N GLU A 67 1.09 23.33 -20.33
CA GLU A 67 0.53 21.98 -20.33
C GLU A 67 -0.52 21.82 -19.22
N VAL A 68 -0.21 22.34 -18.03
CA VAL A 68 -1.15 22.35 -16.89
C VAL A 68 -2.40 23.17 -17.22
N LYS A 69 -2.25 24.38 -17.79
CA LYS A 69 -3.38 25.22 -18.21
C LYS A 69 -4.28 24.50 -19.22
N ARG A 70 -3.69 23.85 -20.22
CA ARG A 70 -4.42 23.11 -21.25
C ARG A 70 -5.20 21.92 -20.64
N PHE A 71 -4.58 21.16 -19.76
CA PHE A 71 -5.22 20.04 -19.07
C PHE A 71 -6.50 20.48 -18.34
N PHE A 72 -6.43 21.55 -17.54
CA PHE A 72 -7.59 22.03 -16.78
C PHE A 72 -8.69 22.64 -17.66
N ALA A 73 -8.32 23.31 -18.77
CA ALA A 73 -9.29 23.81 -19.73
C ALA A 73 -10.10 22.67 -20.38
N ASP A 74 -9.43 21.57 -20.72
CA ASP A 74 -10.07 20.39 -21.30
C ASP A 74 -10.93 19.63 -20.29
N TRP A 75 -10.45 19.48 -19.05
CA TRP A 75 -11.22 18.84 -17.98
C TRP A 75 -12.53 19.59 -17.70
N ARG A 76 -12.46 20.92 -17.58
CA ARG A 76 -13.64 21.77 -17.33
C ARG A 76 -14.66 21.69 -18.47
N ARG A 77 -14.23 21.50 -19.72
CA ARG A 77 -15.11 21.31 -20.88
C ARG A 77 -15.85 19.97 -20.86
N ARG A 78 -15.24 18.93 -20.28
CA ARG A 78 -15.82 17.57 -20.21
C ARG A 78 -16.69 17.35 -18.99
N ALA A 79 -16.42 18.09 -17.90
CA ALA A 79 -17.14 17.99 -16.64
C ALA A 79 -18.42 18.86 -16.59
N GLY A 80 -18.62 19.77 -17.55
CA GLY A 80 -19.86 20.53 -17.74
C GLY A 80 -20.69 19.96 -18.87
#